data_AF-A0AAW2MDB2-F1
#
_entry.id   AF-A0AAW2MDB2-F1
#
_cell.length_a   1.000
_cell.length_b   1.000
_cell.length_c   1.000
_cell.angle_alpha   90.00
_cell.angle_beta   90.00
_cell.angle_gamma   90.00
#
_symmetry.space_group_name_H-M   'P 1'
#
loop_
_entity.id
_entity.type
_entity.pdbx_description
1 polymer ?
#
loop_
_entity_poly.entity_id
_entity_poly.type
_entity_poly.pdbx_seq_one_letter_code
_entity_poly.pdbx_strand_id
1 'polypeptide(L)'
;MKRAAHVNCFVSFVYSANWVQERRDMWQFLVQTAEFIAEDCWLVLGDFNTVLEPSEICGRSGDVRFDMEEFNQCFNATLLTSLLMQGLQFSWHNCNMGERSLGKRLDRMLGNEVWFTQRPDCTYTCTHQRTSDHCPLVFTMERAASVKSMFRFGNFLMKDLAFLQTMATVWQHQMCDIVKKLKQLKPVFRLLRKRKGNMAQNVQMTAEFLAISQQLLQQ
;
A
#
# COMPACT_ATOMS: atom_id res chain seq x y z
N MET A 1 -10.42 14.69 27.58
CA MET A 1 -9.34 14.08 26.76
C MET A 1 -9.46 12.57 26.84
N LYS A 2 -9.87 11.86 25.77
CA LYS A 2 -9.78 10.39 25.74
C LYS A 2 -8.31 10.00 25.61
N ARG A 3 -7.76 9.24 26.56
CA ARG A 3 -6.46 8.57 26.40
C ARG A 3 -6.53 7.73 25.13
N ALA A 4 -5.50 7.78 24.29
CA ALA A 4 -5.38 6.83 23.20
C ALA A 4 -5.36 5.42 23.82
N ALA A 5 -6.11 4.49 23.25
CA ALA A 5 -6.06 3.10 23.69
C ALA A 5 -4.60 2.63 23.63
N HIS A 6 -4.13 2.00 24.72
CA HIS A 6 -2.83 1.34 24.71
C HIS A 6 -2.91 0.22 23.67
N VAL A 7 -2.07 0.30 22.65
CA VAL A 7 -1.92 -0.73 21.63
C VAL A 7 -0.62 -1.46 21.96
N ASN A 8 -0.73 -2.74 22.30
CA ASN A 8 0.43 -3.62 22.40
C ASN A 8 0.74 -4.12 20.98
N CYS A 9 2.00 -4.00 20.57
CA CYS A 9 2.43 -4.42 19.25
C CYS A 9 3.87 -4.94 19.33
N PHE A 10 4.15 -6.02 18.61
CA PHE A 10 5.49 -6.50 18.37
C PHE A 10 6.12 -5.71 17.22
N VAL A 11 7.40 -5.39 17.38
CA VAL A 11 8.17 -4.70 16.36
C VAL A 11 9.46 -5.47 16.11
N SER A 12 9.64 -5.98 14.90
CA SER A 12 10.84 -6.72 14.47
C SER A 12 11.68 -5.86 13.55
N PHE A 13 12.97 -5.72 13.86
CA PHE A 13 13.94 -5.03 13.02
C PHE A 13 14.75 -6.07 12.23
N VAL A 14 14.68 -6.01 10.89
CA VAL A 14 15.28 -6.99 9.99
C VAL A 14 16.53 -6.40 9.33
N TYR A 15 17.58 -7.21 9.29
CA TYR A 15 18.75 -7.00 8.44
C TYR A 15 19.12 -8.34 7.83
N SER A 16 18.60 -8.60 6.64
CA SER A 16 18.81 -9.86 5.91
C SER A 16 20.21 -9.89 5.30
N ALA A 17 20.79 -11.08 5.18
CA ALA A 17 22.10 -11.26 4.57
C ALA A 17 22.15 -10.77 3.10
N ASN A 18 23.34 -10.41 2.63
CA ASN A 18 23.56 -10.02 1.22
C ASN A 18 23.48 -11.22 0.27
N TRP A 19 23.88 -12.40 0.73
CA TRP A 19 23.85 -13.64 -0.05
C TRP A 19 22.50 -14.33 0.05
N VAL A 20 21.96 -14.73 -1.10
CA VAL A 20 20.62 -15.35 -1.21
C VAL A 20 20.47 -16.56 -0.29
N GLN A 21 21.49 -17.42 -0.23
CA GLN A 21 21.43 -18.65 0.58
C GLN A 21 21.30 -18.36 2.08
N GLU A 22 21.99 -17.32 2.57
CA GLU A 22 21.98 -16.92 3.97
C GLU A 22 20.67 -16.20 4.36
N ARG A 23 19.91 -15.67 3.40
CA ARG A 23 18.60 -15.06 3.67
C ARG A 23 17.52 -16.06 4.04
N ARG A 24 17.67 -17.34 3.68
CA ARG A 24 16.66 -18.38 3.92
C ARG A 24 16.36 -18.57 5.41
N ASP A 25 17.37 -18.47 6.25
CA ASP A 25 17.21 -18.57 7.70
C ASP A 25 16.34 -17.42 8.23
N MET A 26 16.50 -16.20 7.69
CA MET A 26 15.65 -15.06 8.01
C MET A 26 14.21 -15.28 7.54
N TRP A 27 14.02 -15.83 6.34
CA TRP A 27 12.68 -16.16 5.82
C TRP A 27 11.95 -17.18 6.69
N GLN A 28 12.63 -18.25 7.07
CA GLN A 28 12.07 -19.25 7.97
C GLN A 28 11.73 -18.65 9.33
N PHE A 29 12.62 -17.81 9.88
CA PHE A 29 12.38 -17.12 11.14
C PHE A 29 11.14 -16.21 11.09
N LEU A 30 10.96 -15.44 10.01
CA LEU A 30 9.78 -14.59 9.84
C LEU A 30 8.49 -15.41 9.73
N VAL A 31 8.50 -16.52 9.00
CA VAL A 31 7.34 -17.43 8.89
C VAL A 31 6.98 -18.02 10.26
N GLN A 32 7.94 -18.57 10.99
CA GLN A 32 7.71 -19.11 12.33
C GLN A 32 7.22 -18.05 13.31
N THR A 33 7.77 -16.84 13.22
CA THR A 33 7.31 -15.71 14.05
C THR A 33 5.86 -15.36 13.71
N ALA A 34 5.51 -15.26 12.42
CA ALA A 34 4.16 -14.96 11.97
C ALA A 34 3.12 -15.96 12.50
N GLU A 35 3.47 -17.25 12.53
CA GLU A 35 2.63 -18.30 13.13
C GLU A 35 2.47 -18.12 14.64
N PHE A 36 3.55 -17.76 15.35
CA PHE A 36 3.54 -17.59 16.79
C PHE A 36 2.73 -16.36 17.26
N ILE A 37 2.75 -15.26 16.51
CA ILE A 37 2.08 -13.99 16.87
C ILE A 37 0.91 -13.63 15.94
N ALA A 38 0.26 -14.64 15.35
CA ALA A 38 -0.77 -14.46 14.32
C ALA A 38 -1.93 -13.54 14.77
N GLU A 39 -2.29 -13.56 16.05
CA GLU A 39 -3.39 -12.77 16.62
C GLU A 39 -2.95 -11.41 17.19
N ASP A 40 -1.64 -11.15 17.27
CA ASP A 40 -1.09 -9.93 17.85
C ASP A 40 -0.76 -8.89 16.78
N CYS A 41 -0.76 -7.61 17.15
CA CYS A 41 -0.26 -6.55 16.27
C CYS A 41 1.23 -6.78 16.01
N TRP A 42 1.63 -6.82 14.72
CA TRP A 42 3.04 -6.98 14.35
C TRP A 42 3.46 -6.04 13.23
N LEU A 43 4.58 -5.36 13.44
CA LEU A 43 5.29 -4.54 12.45
C LEU A 43 6.70 -5.10 12.25
N VAL A 44 7.07 -5.34 11.00
CA VAL A 44 8.41 -5.75 10.59
C VAL A 44 9.02 -4.63 9.76
N LEU A 45 10.23 -4.20 10.07
CA LEU A 45 10.89 -3.15 9.31
C LEU A 45 12.39 -3.37 9.19
N GLY A 46 12.98 -2.91 8.09
CA GLY A 46 14.41 -2.92 7.89
C GLY A 46 14.81 -3.33 6.48
N ASP A 47 16.05 -3.79 6.35
CA ASP A 47 16.69 -4.14 5.08
C ASP A 47 16.51 -5.63 4.79
N PHE A 48 15.76 -5.93 3.74
CA PHE A 48 15.48 -7.30 3.30
C PHE A 48 16.53 -7.79 2.29
N ASN A 49 17.38 -6.91 1.77
CA ASN A 49 18.37 -7.19 0.73
C ASN A 49 17.81 -7.86 -0.54
N THR A 50 16.51 -7.68 -0.80
CA THR A 50 15.81 -8.23 -1.97
C THR A 50 14.61 -7.36 -2.36
N VAL A 51 14.16 -7.49 -3.61
CA VAL A 51 13.00 -6.77 -4.14
C VAL A 51 11.77 -7.69 -4.21
N LEU A 52 10.55 -7.15 -4.15
CA LEU A 52 9.31 -7.92 -4.35
C LEU A 52 8.93 -8.00 -5.83
N GLU A 53 9.18 -6.93 -6.57
CA GLU A 53 8.75 -6.79 -7.97
C GLU A 53 9.84 -6.18 -8.85
N PRO A 54 9.82 -6.42 -10.18
CA PRO A 54 10.86 -5.87 -11.07
C PRO A 54 10.85 -4.34 -11.13
N SER A 55 9.70 -3.70 -10.91
CA SER A 55 9.55 -2.23 -10.85
C SER A 55 10.26 -1.58 -9.67
N GLU A 56 10.70 -2.37 -8.69
CA GLU A 56 11.52 -1.90 -7.57
C GLU A 56 13.02 -1.85 -7.89
N ILE A 57 13.37 -2.03 -9.16
CA ILE A 57 14.73 -1.89 -9.70
C ILE A 57 14.73 -0.79 -10.77
N CYS A 58 15.70 0.12 -10.67
CA CYS A 58 15.99 1.10 -11.72
C CYS A 58 17.44 0.96 -12.17
N GLY A 59 17.63 0.74 -13.48
CA GLY A 59 18.94 0.45 -14.07
C GLY A 59 19.13 -1.03 -14.40
N ARG A 60 20.35 -1.40 -14.79
CA ARG A 60 20.69 -2.77 -15.18
C ARG A 60 21.13 -3.57 -13.95
N SER A 61 20.22 -4.34 -13.37
CA SER A 61 20.53 -5.35 -12.35
C SER A 61 20.93 -6.68 -13.00
N GLY A 62 21.67 -7.51 -12.26
CA GLY A 62 21.77 -8.94 -12.56
C GLY A 62 20.44 -9.67 -12.39
N ASP A 63 20.44 -10.99 -12.62
CA ASP A 63 19.25 -11.82 -12.44
C ASP A 63 18.85 -11.89 -10.96
N VAL A 64 17.65 -11.42 -10.66
CA VAL A 64 17.06 -11.36 -9.32
C VAL A 64 15.89 -12.31 -9.16
N ARG A 65 15.51 -13.06 -10.21
CA ARG A 65 14.25 -13.84 -10.23
C ARG A 65 14.13 -14.83 -9.08
N PHE A 66 15.21 -15.58 -8.85
CA PHE A 66 15.26 -16.60 -7.81
C PHE A 66 15.13 -15.99 -6.40
N ASP A 67 15.88 -14.92 -6.15
CA ASP A 67 15.85 -14.18 -4.88
C ASP A 67 14.47 -13.56 -4.61
N MET A 68 13.88 -12.94 -5.63
CA MET A 68 12.53 -12.40 -5.57
C MET A 68 11.50 -13.50 -5.30
N GLU A 69 11.64 -14.67 -5.91
CA GLU A 69 10.71 -15.78 -5.74
C GLU A 69 10.72 -16.29 -4.29
N GLU A 70 11.91 -16.55 -3.72
CA GLU A 70 12.04 -16.98 -2.32
C GLU A 70 11.47 -15.93 -1.35
N PHE A 71 11.72 -14.65 -1.61
CA PHE A 71 11.16 -13.59 -0.78
C PHE A 71 9.64 -13.48 -0.91
N ASN A 72 9.09 -13.58 -2.12
CA ASN A 72 7.64 -13.59 -2.33
C ASN A 72 6.97 -14.79 -1.66
N GLN A 73 7.62 -15.96 -1.63
CA GLN A 73 7.13 -17.12 -0.87
C GLN A 73 7.03 -16.81 0.63
N CYS A 74 8.09 -16.23 1.22
CA CYS A 74 8.08 -15.77 2.61
C CYS A 74 7.00 -14.70 2.86
N PHE A 75 6.92 -13.70 1.99
CA PHE A 75 5.97 -12.60 2.08
C PHE A 75 4.52 -13.11 2.07
N ASN A 76 4.21 -14.06 1.19
CA ASN A 76 2.90 -14.69 1.12
C ASN A 76 2.61 -15.59 2.32
N ALA A 77 3.60 -16.40 2.76
CA ALA A 77 3.43 -17.30 3.91
C ALA A 77 3.20 -16.55 5.22
N THR A 78 3.81 -15.38 5.39
CA THR A 78 3.66 -14.54 6.59
C THR A 78 2.37 -13.70 6.60
N LEU A 79 1.65 -13.62 5.47
CA LEU A 79 0.48 -12.74 5.26
C LEU A 79 0.75 -11.27 5.62
N LEU A 80 2.03 -10.86 5.55
CA LEU A 80 2.43 -9.49 5.77
C LEU A 80 2.04 -8.64 4.57
N THR A 81 1.68 -7.39 4.83
CA THR A 81 1.37 -6.40 3.80
C THR A 81 2.29 -5.20 3.95
N SER A 82 2.86 -4.72 2.84
CA SER A 82 3.70 -3.52 2.86
C SER A 82 2.88 -2.29 3.23
N LEU A 83 3.37 -1.50 4.17
CA LEU A 83 2.87 -0.15 4.39
C LEU A 83 3.17 0.70 3.14
N LEU A 84 2.37 1.76 2.95
CA LEU A 84 2.60 2.69 1.86
C LEU A 84 3.88 3.49 2.11
N MET A 85 4.85 3.36 1.21
CA MET A 85 6.05 4.19 1.18
C MET A 85 5.80 5.50 0.45
N GLN A 86 6.27 6.60 1.03
CA GLN A 86 6.29 7.95 0.45
C GLN A 86 7.74 8.39 0.20
N GLY A 87 7.91 9.46 -0.59
CA GLY A 87 9.24 10.01 -0.88
C GLY A 87 9.95 9.26 -2.02
N LEU A 88 11.22 8.93 -1.82
CA LEU A 88 12.03 8.25 -2.82
C LEU A 88 11.51 6.84 -3.11
N GLN A 89 11.54 6.44 -4.38
CA GLN A 89 11.02 5.15 -4.82
C GLN A 89 11.97 3.98 -4.53
N PHE A 90 13.27 4.27 -4.41
CA PHE A 90 14.34 3.31 -4.13
C PHE A 90 14.97 3.65 -2.80
N SER A 91 15.33 2.64 -2.03
CA SER A 91 15.92 2.79 -0.70
C SER A 91 17.43 2.56 -0.71
N TRP A 92 17.97 1.97 -1.77
CA TRP A 92 19.40 1.72 -1.94
C TRP A 92 19.85 2.18 -3.32
N HIS A 93 21.07 2.71 -3.41
CA HIS A 93 21.71 3.08 -4.66
C HIS A 93 23.20 2.72 -4.65
N ASN A 94 23.71 2.17 -5.75
CA ASN A 94 25.13 1.77 -5.85
C ASN A 94 26.13 2.94 -5.96
N CYS A 95 25.68 4.17 -5.66
CA CYS A 95 26.44 5.43 -5.78
C CYS A 95 27.10 5.68 -7.15
N ASN A 96 26.66 5.01 -8.22
CA ASN A 96 27.19 5.23 -9.57
C ASN A 96 26.34 6.25 -10.33
N MET A 97 26.96 7.30 -10.86
CA MET A 97 26.27 8.38 -11.57
C MET A 97 26.24 8.21 -13.10
N GLY A 98 26.84 7.13 -13.62
CA GLY A 98 26.93 6.85 -15.06
C GLY A 98 25.96 5.76 -15.52
N GLU A 99 26.29 5.10 -16.63
CA GLU A 99 25.47 4.02 -17.23
C GLU A 99 25.25 2.81 -16.31
N ARG A 100 26.04 2.70 -15.24
CA ARG A 100 25.94 1.65 -14.23
C ARG A 100 25.10 2.08 -13.01
N SER A 101 24.45 3.24 -13.04
CA SER A 101 23.52 3.67 -11.99
C SER A 101 22.47 2.58 -11.74
N LEU A 102 22.34 2.18 -10.48
CA LEU A 102 21.43 1.13 -10.04
C LEU A 102 20.77 1.55 -8.73
N GLY A 103 19.45 1.67 -8.76
CA GLY A 103 18.61 1.84 -7.58
C GLY A 103 17.78 0.59 -7.30
N LYS A 104 17.61 0.25 -6.03
CA LYS A 104 16.74 -0.86 -5.57
C LYS A 104 15.91 -0.43 -4.36
N ARG A 105 14.72 -1.01 -4.20
CA ARG A 105 13.96 -0.93 -2.95
C ARG A 105 14.22 -2.18 -2.10
N LEU A 106 15.17 -2.08 -1.19
CA LEU A 106 15.59 -3.16 -0.29
C LEU A 106 14.99 -3.02 1.12
N ASP A 107 14.72 -1.78 1.53
CA ASP A 107 14.22 -1.44 2.85
C ASP A 107 12.70 -1.30 2.83
N ARG A 108 12.02 -1.88 3.82
CA ARG A 108 10.54 -1.93 3.87
C ARG A 108 10.00 -1.82 5.29
N MET A 109 8.72 -1.49 5.40
CA MET A 109 7.92 -1.69 6.60
C MET A 109 6.69 -2.51 6.24
N LEU A 110 6.49 -3.62 6.91
CA LEU A 110 5.46 -4.62 6.66
C LEU A 110 4.62 -4.81 7.93
N GLY A 111 3.30 -4.85 7.81
CA GLY A 111 2.39 -5.10 8.93
C GLY A 111 1.50 -6.30 8.65
N ASN A 112 1.08 -7.00 9.69
CA ASN A 112 0.04 -8.03 9.57
C ASN A 112 -1.37 -7.41 9.56
N GLU A 113 -2.41 -8.23 9.36
CA GLU A 113 -3.80 -7.74 9.32
C GLU A 113 -4.20 -6.97 10.59
N VAL A 114 -3.77 -7.47 11.76
CA VAL A 114 -4.05 -6.84 13.06
C VAL A 114 -3.47 -5.44 13.13
N TRP A 115 -2.24 -5.24 12.62
CA TRP A 115 -1.65 -3.92 12.47
C TRP A 115 -2.54 -3.00 11.64
N PHE A 116 -3.00 -3.42 10.46
CA PHE A 116 -3.82 -2.58 9.58
C PHE A 116 -5.23 -2.32 10.12
N THR A 117 -5.77 -3.19 10.95
CA THR A 117 -7.05 -2.95 11.65
C THR A 117 -6.90 -1.83 12.68
N GLN A 118 -5.77 -1.81 13.38
CA GLN A 118 -5.51 -0.81 14.42
C GLN A 118 -4.94 0.50 13.86
N ARG A 119 -4.20 0.43 12.75
CA ARG A 119 -3.39 1.51 12.15
C ARG A 119 -3.50 1.55 10.61
N PRO A 120 -4.70 1.71 10.04
CA PRO A 120 -4.93 1.60 8.59
C PRO A 120 -4.24 2.68 7.75
N ASP A 121 -3.99 3.85 8.33
CA ASP A 121 -3.46 5.03 7.62
C ASP A 121 -1.95 5.25 7.84
N CYS A 122 -1.25 4.27 8.41
CA CYS A 122 0.18 4.37 8.66
C CYS A 122 0.99 4.28 7.35
N THR A 123 1.86 5.25 7.16
CA THR A 123 2.80 5.34 6.04
C THR A 123 4.21 5.61 6.56
N TYR A 124 5.22 5.34 5.75
CA TYR A 124 6.60 5.72 6.04
C TYR A 124 7.21 6.47 4.86
N THR A 125 8.20 7.32 5.13
CA THR A 125 8.86 8.13 4.10
C THR A 125 10.29 7.67 3.91
N CYS A 126 10.65 7.33 2.67
CA CYS A 126 12.03 7.14 2.25
C CYS A 126 12.64 8.52 1.92
N THR A 127 13.68 8.90 2.66
CA THR A 127 14.32 10.23 2.58
C THR A 127 15.68 10.16 1.88
N HIS A 128 16.19 11.30 1.40
CA HIS A 128 17.49 11.32 0.72
C HIS A 128 18.62 10.78 1.59
N GLN A 129 19.39 9.85 1.01
CA GLN A 129 20.67 9.40 1.56
C GLN A 129 21.62 10.58 1.80
N ARG A 130 22.40 10.50 2.88
CA ARG A 130 23.43 11.50 3.21
C ARG A 130 24.84 10.95 3.06
N THR A 131 25.12 9.86 3.76
CA THR A 131 26.46 9.25 3.84
C THR A 131 26.46 7.74 3.60
N SER A 132 25.28 7.14 3.43
CA SER A 132 25.08 5.71 3.16
C SER A 132 24.64 5.53 1.71
N ASP A 133 24.87 4.34 1.17
CA ASP A 133 24.21 3.85 -0.04
C ASP A 133 22.73 3.53 0.19
N HIS A 134 22.29 3.43 1.45
CA HIS A 134 20.89 3.40 1.85
C HIS A 134 20.30 4.78 2.19
N CYS A 135 19.00 4.91 1.88
CA CYS A 135 18.13 6.02 2.19
C CYS A 135 17.40 5.76 3.53
N PRO A 136 17.46 6.67 4.51
CA PRO A 136 16.76 6.48 5.77
C PRO A 136 15.25 6.41 5.59
N LEU A 137 14.62 5.41 6.23
CA LEU A 137 13.17 5.29 6.35
C LEU A 137 12.68 5.96 7.63
N VAL A 138 11.75 6.92 7.47
CA VAL A 138 11.14 7.64 8.59
C VAL A 138 9.70 7.19 8.74
N PHE A 139 9.41 6.53 9.87
CA PHE A 139 8.06 6.17 10.27
C PHE A 139 7.52 7.19 11.26
N THR A 140 6.38 7.80 10.92
CA THR A 140 5.72 8.75 11.80
C THR A 140 4.38 8.20 12.24
N MET A 141 4.26 7.88 13.53
CA MET A 141 2.96 7.64 14.17
C MET A 141 2.36 8.97 14.62
N GLU A 142 1.71 9.69 13.72
CA GLU A 142 0.90 10.82 14.17
C GLU A 142 -0.32 10.32 14.93
N ARG A 143 -0.58 10.91 16.10
CA ARG A 143 -1.76 10.63 16.91
C ARG A 143 -2.98 11.14 16.17
N ALA A 144 -3.64 10.28 15.40
CA ALA A 144 -4.93 10.47 14.74
C ALA A 144 -5.38 11.94 14.69
N ALA A 145 -4.62 12.78 13.98
CA ALA A 145 -5.21 13.99 13.47
C ALA A 145 -6.27 13.50 12.49
N SER A 146 -7.44 14.14 12.48
CA SER A 146 -8.44 13.92 11.45
C SER A 146 -7.78 14.22 10.10
N VAL A 147 -7.24 13.21 9.42
CA VAL A 147 -6.56 13.37 8.14
C VAL A 147 -7.36 12.66 7.07
N LYS A 148 -7.49 13.37 5.95
CA LYS A 148 -8.41 13.13 4.84
C LYS A 148 -8.45 11.67 4.42
N SER A 149 -9.66 11.09 4.52
CA SER A 149 -10.12 9.88 3.84
C SER A 149 -9.29 9.56 2.60
N MET A 150 -8.72 8.34 2.59
CA MET A 150 -8.13 7.71 1.42
C MET A 150 -9.03 7.88 0.18
N PHE A 151 -8.43 8.03 -1.00
CA PHE A 151 -9.19 8.05 -2.24
C PHE A 151 -9.85 6.68 -2.45
N ARG A 152 -11.18 6.64 -2.35
CA ARG A 152 -11.97 5.44 -2.66
C ARG A 152 -12.63 5.65 -4.02
N PHE A 153 -12.31 4.79 -4.98
CA PHE A 153 -13.04 4.71 -6.23
C PHE A 153 -14.33 3.90 -5.99
N GLY A 154 -15.48 4.52 -6.20
CA GLY A 154 -16.76 3.84 -6.06
C GLY A 154 -17.11 3.10 -7.34
N ASN A 155 -17.28 1.78 -7.29
CA ASN A 155 -17.60 0.94 -8.46
C ASN A 155 -18.85 1.42 -9.22
N PHE A 156 -19.78 2.09 -8.55
CA PHE A 156 -20.97 2.68 -9.19
C PHE A 156 -20.60 3.72 -10.28
N LEU A 157 -19.43 4.36 -10.21
CA LEU A 157 -18.97 5.32 -11.21
C LEU A 157 -18.78 4.66 -12.58
N MET A 158 -18.41 3.38 -12.61
CA MET A 158 -18.30 2.61 -13.86
C MET A 158 -19.64 2.40 -14.57
N LYS A 159 -20.76 2.67 -13.90
CA LYS A 159 -22.12 2.56 -14.46
C LYS A 159 -22.67 3.92 -14.89
N ASP A 160 -21.94 5.02 -14.68
CA ASP A 160 -22.37 6.37 -15.03
C ASP A 160 -21.85 6.76 -16.42
N LEU A 161 -22.78 7.01 -17.35
CA LEU A 161 -22.46 7.36 -18.74
C LEU A 161 -21.63 8.66 -18.86
N ALA A 162 -21.91 9.66 -18.03
CA ALA A 162 -21.17 10.93 -18.05
C ALA A 162 -19.74 10.74 -17.53
N PHE A 163 -19.55 9.85 -16.55
CA PHE A 163 -18.23 9.45 -16.09
C PHE A 163 -17.42 8.75 -17.20
N LEU A 164 -18.02 7.76 -17.88
CA LEU A 164 -17.34 7.00 -18.94
C LEU A 164 -16.93 7.89 -20.12
N GLN A 165 -17.79 8.81 -20.53
CA GLN A 165 -17.48 9.80 -21.56
C GLN A 165 -16.30 10.68 -21.18
N THR A 166 -16.29 11.19 -19.95
CA THR A 166 -15.20 12.04 -19.45
C THR A 166 -13.88 11.27 -19.32
N MET A 167 -13.94 10.02 -18.87
CA MET A 167 -12.79 9.14 -18.78
C MET A 167 -12.18 8.90 -20.16
N ALA A 168 -13.01 8.61 -21.18
CA ALA A 168 -12.56 8.45 -22.55
C ALA A 168 -11.84 9.71 -23.09
N THR A 169 -12.40 10.90 -22.85
CA THR A 169 -11.77 12.18 -23.26
C THR A 169 -10.41 12.40 -22.58
N VAL A 170 -10.31 12.18 -21.27
CA VAL A 170 -9.05 12.34 -20.52
C VAL A 170 -8.01 11.30 -20.96
N TRP A 171 -8.45 10.09 -21.33
CA TRP A 171 -7.55 9.00 -21.70
C TRP A 171 -7.03 9.10 -23.13
N GLN A 172 -7.78 9.75 -24.03
CA GLN A 172 -7.39 10.03 -25.43
C GLN A 172 -6.17 10.95 -25.56
N HIS A 173 -5.84 11.73 -24.52
CA HIS A 173 -4.62 12.53 -24.54
C HIS A 173 -3.38 11.65 -24.36
N GLN A 174 -2.46 11.74 -25.32
CA GLN A 174 -1.12 11.13 -25.29
C GLN A 174 -0.26 11.84 -24.24
N MET A 175 -0.52 11.54 -22.97
CA MET A 175 0.35 11.91 -21.85
C MET A 175 0.87 10.64 -21.20
N CYS A 176 2.18 10.58 -21.00
CA CYS A 176 2.93 9.47 -20.40
C CYS A 176 2.86 9.42 -18.86
N ASP A 177 1.96 10.18 -18.22
CA ASP A 177 1.85 10.25 -16.77
C ASP A 177 0.41 9.95 -16.30
N ILE A 178 0.22 8.72 -15.81
CA ILE A 178 -1.04 8.22 -15.27
C ILE A 178 -1.51 9.05 -14.05
N VAL A 179 -0.59 9.62 -13.27
CA VAL A 179 -0.91 10.41 -12.08
C VAL A 179 -1.55 11.74 -12.49
N LYS A 180 -1.09 12.35 -13.58
CA LYS A 180 -1.73 13.57 -14.14
C LYS A 180 -3.13 13.29 -14.65
N LYS A 181 -3.33 12.18 -15.37
CA LYS A 181 -4.67 11.76 -15.83
C LYS A 181 -5.63 11.54 -14.65
N LEU A 182 -5.18 10.85 -13.61
CA LEU A 182 -5.96 10.64 -12.39
C LEU A 182 -6.27 11.95 -11.64
N LYS A 183 -5.32 12.91 -11.60
CA LYS A 183 -5.55 14.24 -11.01
C LYS A 183 -6.63 15.02 -11.77
N GLN A 184 -6.68 14.95 -13.09
CA GLN A 184 -7.70 15.61 -13.91
C GLN A 184 -9.11 15.05 -13.68
N LEU A 185 -9.23 13.78 -13.29
CA LEU A 185 -10.51 13.16 -12.96
C LEU A 185 -11.02 13.50 -11.54
N LYS A 186 -10.17 14.04 -10.64
CA LYS A 186 -10.55 14.37 -9.25
C LYS A 186 -11.75 15.32 -9.11
N PRO A 187 -11.86 16.42 -9.87
CA PRO A 187 -13.03 17.30 -9.79
C PRO A 187 -14.33 16.59 -10.19
N VAL A 188 -14.27 15.74 -11.22
CA VAL A 188 -15.40 14.95 -11.72
C VAL A 188 -15.87 13.95 -10.68
N PHE A 189 -14.93 13.22 -10.04
CA PHE A 189 -15.24 12.32 -8.93
C PHE A 189 -15.96 13.03 -7.78
N ARG A 190 -15.49 14.23 -7.42
CA ARG A 190 -16.09 15.02 -6.34
C ARG A 190 -17.50 15.49 -6.70
N LEU A 191 -17.71 15.93 -7.94
CA LEU A 191 -19.01 16.39 -8.42
C LEU A 191 -20.02 15.24 -8.47
N LEU A 192 -19.65 14.09 -9.05
CA LEU A 192 -20.53 12.92 -9.15
C LEU A 192 -20.88 12.34 -7.77
N ARG A 193 -19.89 12.28 -6.87
CA ARG A 193 -20.12 11.89 -5.47
C ARG A 193 -21.07 12.87 -4.76
N LYS A 194 -20.94 14.18 -5.01
CA LYS A 194 -21.83 15.19 -4.44
C LYS A 194 -23.26 15.07 -5.00
N ARG A 195 -23.43 14.80 -6.30
CA ARG A 195 -24.75 14.60 -6.94
C ARG A 195 -25.48 13.36 -6.43
N LYS A 196 -24.76 12.26 -6.18
CA LYS A 196 -25.35 11.01 -5.67
C LYS A 196 -25.75 11.06 -4.19
N GLY A 197 -25.34 12.09 -3.44
CA GLY A 197 -25.67 12.21 -2.02
C GLY A 197 -25.06 11.10 -1.15
N ASN A 198 -25.68 10.84 0.01
CA ASN A 198 -25.24 9.77 0.91
C ASN A 198 -25.73 8.41 0.42
N MET A 199 -24.84 7.66 -0.23
CA MET A 199 -25.18 6.34 -0.78
C MET A 199 -25.66 5.34 0.27
N ALA A 200 -25.17 5.42 1.51
CA ALA A 200 -25.63 4.50 2.56
C ALA A 200 -27.10 4.74 2.92
N GLN A 201 -27.49 6.01 3.07
CA GLN A 201 -28.89 6.40 3.28
C GLN A 201 -29.77 6.05 2.08
N ASN A 202 -29.27 6.24 0.86
CA ASN A 202 -30.03 5.90 -0.35
C ASN A 202 -30.25 4.39 -0.48
N VAL A 203 -29.24 3.57 -0.18
CA VAL A 203 -29.38 2.10 -0.19
C VAL A 203 -30.39 1.65 0.86
N GLN A 204 -30.32 2.23 2.07
CA GLN A 204 -31.26 1.93 3.14
C GLN A 204 -32.71 2.29 2.75
N MET A 205 -32.96 3.51 2.27
CA MET A 205 -34.30 3.92 1.81
C MET A 205 -34.82 3.05 0.66
N THR A 206 -33.94 2.65 -0.27
CA THR A 206 -34.34 1.79 -1.40
C THR A 206 -34.67 0.38 -0.92
N ALA A 207 -33.94 -0.15 0.06
CA ALA A 207 -34.22 -1.45 0.66
C ALA A 207 -35.54 -1.44 1.43
N GLU A 208 -35.81 -0.38 2.19
CA GLU A 208 -37.10 -0.18 2.89
C GLU A 208 -38.26 -0.10 1.90
N PHE A 209 -38.12 0.67 0.81
CA PHE A 209 -39.14 0.77 -0.23
C PHE A 209 -39.38 -0.56 -0.96
N LEU A 210 -38.31 -1.31 -1.24
CA LEU A 210 -38.42 -2.62 -1.87
C LEU A 210 -39.17 -3.62 -0.98
N ALA A 211 -38.88 -3.64 0.32
CA ALA A 211 -39.56 -4.49 1.29
C ALA A 211 -41.07 -4.18 1.33
N ILE A 212 -41.44 -2.90 1.34
CA ILE A 212 -42.86 -2.46 1.29
C ILE A 212 -43.52 -2.91 -0.02
N SER A 213 -42.85 -2.70 -1.16
CA SER A 213 -43.38 -3.08 -2.48
C SER A 213 -43.59 -4.59 -2.60
N GLN A 214 -42.69 -5.40 -2.04
CA GLN A 214 -42.80 -6.86 -2.02
C GLN A 214 -43.96 -7.34 -1.14
N GLN A 215 -44.22 -6.68 0.00
CA GLN A 215 -45.37 -6.99 0.85
C GLN A 215 -46.70 -6.67 0.15
N LEU A 216 -46.78 -5.59 -0.61
CA LEU A 216 -47.97 -5.20 -1.36
C LEU A 216 -48.27 -6.12 -2.54
N LEU A 217 -47.26 -6.76 -3.13
CA LEU A 217 -47.43 -7.74 -4.21
C LEU A 217 -47.83 -9.15 -3.73
N GLN A 218 -47.80 -9.39 -2.41
CA GLN A 218 -48.20 -10.65 -1.78
C GLN A 218 -49.62 -10.63 -1.20
N GLN A 219 -50.35 -9.52 -1.40
CA GLN A 219 -51.79 -9.37 -1.11
C GLN A 219 -52.60 -9.43 -2.40
#